data_AF-A0A3N5TE28-F1
#
_entry.id   AF-A0A3N5TE28-F1
#
_cell.length_a   1.000
_cell.length_b   1.000
_cell.length_c   1.000
_cell.angle_alpha   90.00
_cell.angle_beta   90.00
_cell.angle_gamma   90.00
#
_symmetry.space_group_name_H-M   'P 1'
#
loop_
_entity.id
_entity.type
_entity.pdbx_description
1 polymer ?
#
loop_
_entity_poly.entity_id
_entity_poly.type
_entity_poly.pdbx_seq_one_letter_code
_entity_poly.pdbx_strand_id
1 'polypeptide(L)'
;MTRQLYARLIPEIYANLAKTPFTSLYGSQSWAEDLAETFTWFYLQEFLGIKYEVGLYVDSKLIFTFSPTENDFARQKGMSISGT
;
A
#
# COMPACT_ATOMS: atom_id res chain seq x y z
N MET A 1 -34.09 -14.13 5.27
CA MET A 1 -33.98 -15.28 4.34
C MET A 1 -32.72 -15.21 3.47
N THR A 2 -32.22 -14.02 3.11
CA THR A 2 -31.02 -13.80 2.27
C THR A 2 -29.70 -14.28 2.88
N ARG A 3 -29.48 -14.06 4.19
CA ARG A 3 -28.19 -14.36 4.86
C ARG A 3 -27.80 -15.86 4.85
N GLN A 4 -28.79 -16.76 4.94
CA GLN A 4 -28.54 -18.21 4.87
C GLN A 4 -28.27 -18.69 3.44
N LEU A 5 -28.81 -18.01 2.43
CA LEU A 5 -28.51 -18.28 1.02
C LEU A 5 -27.06 -17.92 0.70
N TYR A 6 -26.60 -16.73 1.15
CA TYR A 6 -25.21 -16.30 1.02
C TYR A 6 -24.23 -17.26 1.69
N ALA A 7 -24.53 -17.70 2.93
CA ALA A 7 -23.68 -18.65 3.65
C ALA A 7 -23.46 -19.98 2.90
N ARG A 8 -24.44 -20.43 2.11
CA ARG A 8 -24.32 -21.64 1.29
C ARG A 8 -23.54 -21.43 0.00
N LEU A 9 -23.61 -20.24 -0.59
CA LEU A 9 -22.92 -19.91 -1.85
C LEU A 9 -21.45 -19.54 -1.66
N ILE A 10 -21.08 -19.03 -0.48
CA ILE A 10 -19.72 -18.60 -0.15
C ILE A 10 -18.68 -19.71 -0.46
N PRO A 11 -18.79 -20.96 0.03
CA PRO A 11 -17.78 -21.98 -0.23
C PRO A 11 -17.57 -22.28 -1.71
N GLU A 12 -18.65 -22.29 -2.50
CA GLU A 12 -18.61 -22.54 -3.94
C GLU A 12 -17.94 -21.40 -4.70
N ILE A 13 -18.27 -20.15 -4.34
CA ILE A 13 -17.66 -18.95 -4.90
C ILE A 13 -16.14 -18.95 -4.66
N TYR A 14 -15.70 -19.19 -3.41
CA TYR A 14 -14.28 -19.25 -3.08
C TYR A 14 -13.58 -20.43 -3.78
N ALA A 15 -14.22 -21.60 -3.88
CA ALA A 15 -13.68 -22.75 -4.60
C ALA A 15 -13.49 -22.49 -6.10
N ASN A 16 -14.36 -21.69 -6.71
CA ASN A 16 -14.24 -21.28 -8.11
C ASN A 16 -13.16 -20.20 -8.28
N LEU A 17 -13.11 -19.19 -7.41
CA LEU A 17 -12.06 -18.16 -7.39
C LEU A 17 -10.66 -18.78 -7.24
N ALA A 18 -10.50 -19.78 -6.37
CA ALA A 18 -9.22 -20.46 -6.17
C ALA A 18 -8.69 -21.19 -7.42
N LYS A 19 -9.56 -21.50 -8.39
CA LYS A 19 -9.18 -22.12 -9.68
C LYS A 19 -8.83 -21.10 -10.76
N THR A 20 -9.07 -19.81 -10.50
CA THR A 20 -8.72 -18.73 -11.42
C THR A 20 -7.33 -18.18 -11.09
N PRO A 21 -6.63 -17.53 -12.02
CA PRO A 21 -5.37 -16.83 -11.72
C PRO A 21 -5.61 -15.54 -10.92
N PHE A 22 -6.74 -15.39 -10.21
CA PHE A 22 -7.14 -14.18 -9.53
C PHE A 22 -6.09 -13.67 -8.56
N THR A 23 -5.49 -14.55 -7.76
CA THR A 23 -4.40 -14.17 -6.84
C THR A 23 -3.18 -13.64 -7.60
N SER A 24 -2.81 -14.27 -8.72
CA SER A 24 -1.69 -13.81 -9.56
C SER A 24 -1.99 -12.49 -10.26
N LEU A 25 -3.23 -12.29 -10.73
CA LEU A 25 -3.66 -11.07 -11.40
C LEU A 25 -3.73 -9.90 -10.42
N TYR A 26 -4.34 -10.10 -9.24
CA TYR A 26 -4.38 -9.08 -8.20
C TYR A 26 -2.97 -8.77 -7.66
N GLY A 27 -2.19 -9.82 -7.40
CA GLY A 27 -0.78 -9.66 -7.00
C GLY A 27 0.05 -8.90 -8.04
N SER A 28 -0.23 -9.11 -9.35
CA SER A 28 0.45 -8.39 -10.43
C SER A 28 0.10 -6.91 -10.51
N GLN A 29 -0.96 -6.45 -9.84
CA GLN A 29 -1.37 -5.05 -9.77
C GLN A 29 -1.15 -4.43 -8.40
N SER A 30 -0.72 -5.21 -7.40
CA SER A 30 -0.44 -4.72 -6.05
C SER A 30 0.60 -3.59 -6.03
N TRP A 31 1.55 -3.60 -6.97
CA TRP A 31 2.55 -2.52 -7.12
C TRP A 31 1.92 -1.16 -7.42
N ALA A 32 0.75 -1.13 -8.07
CA ALA A 32 0.06 0.13 -8.38
C ALA A 32 -0.56 0.74 -7.11
N GLU A 33 -1.01 -0.10 -6.17
CA GLU A 33 -1.47 0.33 -4.85
C GLU A 33 -0.30 0.91 -4.04
N ASP A 34 0.84 0.21 -3.98
CA ASP A 34 2.06 0.70 -3.30
C ASP A 34 2.55 2.04 -3.89
N LEU A 35 2.48 2.19 -5.22
CA LEU A 35 2.83 3.43 -5.91
C LEU A 35 1.86 4.56 -5.57
N ALA A 36 0.55 4.30 -5.60
CA ALA A 36 -0.47 5.28 -5.28
C ALA A 36 -0.35 5.78 -3.82
N GLU A 37 -0.08 4.87 -2.89
CA GLU A 37 0.18 5.21 -1.49
C GLU A 37 1.42 6.10 -1.36
N THR A 38 2.52 5.74 -2.03
CA THR A 38 3.76 6.52 -2.01
C THR A 38 3.55 7.96 -2.51
N PHE A 39 2.82 8.15 -3.61
CA PHE A 39 2.49 9.48 -4.12
C PHE A 39 1.56 10.26 -3.20
N THR A 40 0.63 9.57 -2.53
CA THR A 40 -0.25 10.20 -1.56
C THR A 40 0.56 10.80 -0.41
N TRP A 41 1.48 10.04 0.18
CA TRP A 41 2.34 10.53 1.25
C TRP A 41 3.25 11.67 0.80
N PHE A 42 3.81 11.60 -0.41
CA PHE A 42 4.55 12.72 -0.98
C PHE A 42 3.69 13.99 -1.07
N TYR A 43 2.47 13.89 -1.60
CA TYR A 43 1.58 15.04 -1.74
C TYR A 43 1.19 15.64 -0.38
N LEU A 44 0.84 14.78 0.58
CA LEU A 44 0.52 15.20 1.96
C LEU A 44 1.70 15.94 2.61
N GLN A 45 2.93 15.48 2.39
CA GLN A 45 4.11 16.16 2.93
C GLN A 45 4.41 17.48 2.22
N GLU A 46 4.45 17.48 0.89
CA GLU A 46 4.89 18.65 0.10
C GLU A 46 3.87 19.78 0.15
N PHE A 47 2.57 19.47 0.02
CA PHE A 47 1.53 20.48 -0.11
C PHE A 47 0.83 20.81 1.20
N LEU A 48 0.81 19.87 2.17
CA LEU A 48 0.13 20.06 3.46
C LEU A 48 1.09 20.07 4.66
N GLY A 49 2.38 19.82 4.45
CA GLY A 49 3.38 19.77 5.52
C GLY A 49 3.23 18.59 6.48
N ILE A 50 2.45 17.57 6.11
CA ILE A 50 2.20 16.40 6.96
C ILE A 50 3.35 15.42 6.78
N LYS A 51 4.21 15.32 7.80
CA LYS A 51 5.31 14.35 7.84
C LYS A 51 4.83 13.00 8.34
N TYR A 52 5.37 11.92 7.76
CA TYR A 52 5.21 10.57 8.27
C TYR A 52 6.58 9.95 8.52
N GLU A 53 6.69 9.24 9.64
CA GLU A 53 7.94 8.61 10.07
C GLU A 53 7.65 7.17 10.49
N VAL A 54 8.56 6.27 10.10
CA VAL A 54 8.55 4.87 10.51
C VAL A 54 9.56 4.71 11.63
N GLY A 55 9.07 4.39 12.83
CA GLY A 55 9.89 4.11 14.00
C GLY A 55 10.10 2.60 14.20
N LEU A 56 11.36 2.19 14.36
CA LEU A 56 11.72 0.84 14.77
C LEU A 56 11.94 0.80 16.29
N TYR A 57 11.17 -0.07 16.95
CA TYR A 57 11.23 -0.25 18.40
C TYR A 57 11.73 -1.64 18.76
N VAL A 58 12.66 -1.72 19.71
CA VAL A 58 13.12 -2.97 20.34
C VAL A 58 13.01 -2.79 21.84
N ASP A 59 12.34 -3.72 22.52
CA ASP A 59 12.05 -3.63 23.96
C ASP A 59 11.44 -2.28 24.37
N SER A 60 10.46 -1.82 23.58
CA SER A 60 9.78 -0.53 23.73
C SER A 60 10.68 0.71 23.60
N LYS A 61 11.96 0.55 23.25
CA LYS A 61 12.88 1.64 22.98
C LYS A 61 12.95 1.92 21.48
N LEU A 62 12.77 3.19 21.10
CA LEU A 62 13.00 3.64 19.73
C LEU A 62 14.50 3.53 19.43
N ILE A 63 14.85 2.73 18.42
CA ILE A 63 16.25 2.52 18.01
C ILE A 63 16.57 3.14 16.66
N PHE A 64 15.58 3.40 15.82
CA PHE A 64 15.76 4.02 14.51
C PHE A 64 14.47 4.67 14.04
N THR A 65 14.58 5.79 13.34
CA THR A 65 13.49 6.45 12.63
C THR A 65 13.86 6.62 11.17
N PHE A 66 12.88 6.43 10.30
CA PHE A 66 13.02 6.60 8.86
C PHE A 66 11.85 7.40 8.31
N SER A 67 12.15 8.48 7.60
CA SER A 67 11.16 9.31 6.92
C SER A 67 11.30 9.06 5.42
N PRO A 68 10.43 8.26 4.79
CA PRO A 68 10.72 7.77 3.43
C PRO A 68 10.70 8.88 2.37
N THR A 69 9.91 9.92 2.58
CA THR A 69 9.88 11.17 1.80
C THR A 69 11.09 12.08 2.03
N GLU A 70 11.88 11.85 3.07
CA GLU A 70 13.15 12.54 3.30
C GLU A 70 14.32 11.88 2.56
N ASN A 71 14.10 10.73 1.93
CA ASN A 71 15.10 10.05 1.12
C ASN A 71 15.32 10.76 -0.23
N ASP A 72 16.54 11.25 -0.46
CA ASP A 72 16.92 11.97 -1.68
C ASP A 72 16.76 11.15 -2.97
N PHE A 73 17.08 9.85 -2.93
CA PHE A 73 16.94 8.97 -4.09
C PHE A 73 15.48 8.75 -4.47
N ALA A 74 14.61 8.54 -3.47
CA ALA A 74 13.17 8.38 -3.69
C ALA A 74 12.56 9.64 -4.29
N ARG A 75 12.96 10.82 -3.78
CA ARG A 75 12.56 12.11 -4.35
C ARG A 75 13.01 12.28 -5.79
N GLN A 76 14.28 12.04 -6.08
CA GLN A 76 14.85 12.26 -7.41
C GLN A 76 14.24 11.34 -8.48
N LYS A 77 13.97 10.07 -8.16
CA LYS A 77 13.53 9.06 -9.14
C LYS A 77 12.03 8.89 -9.22
N GLY A 78 11.31 9.01 -8.11
CA GLY A 78 9.89 8.70 -8.02
C GLY A 78 8.97 9.91 -7.86
N MET A 79 9.48 11.03 -7.31
CA MET A 79 8.63 12.16 -6.90
C MET A 79 9.01 13.49 -7.57
N SER A 80 10.03 13.49 -8.42
CA SER A 80 10.36 14.66 -9.26
C SER A 80 9.37 14.75 -10.42
N ILE A 81 8.20 15.32 -10.16
CA ILE A 81 7.34 15.93 -11.19
C ILE A 81 7.88 17.32 -11.50
N SER A 82 9.13 17.39 -11.97
CA SER A 82 9.69 18.63 -12.52
C SER A 82 10.43 18.32 -13.81
N GLY A 83 9.65 17.92 -14.81
CA GLY A 83 9.96 18.18 -16.21
C GLY A 83 9.44 19.57 -16.56
N THR A 84 10.29 20.58 -16.40
CA THR A 84 10.32 21.73 -17.32
C THR A 84 11.07 21.33 -18.58
#